data_AF-A0A1W5D820-F1
#
_entry.id   AF-A0A1W5D820-F1
#
_cell.length_a   1.000
_cell.length_b   1.000
_cell.length_c   1.000
_cell.angle_alpha   90.00
_cell.angle_beta   90.00
_cell.angle_gamma   90.00
#
_symmetry.space_group_name_H-M   'P 1'
#
loop_
_entity.id
_entity.type
_entity.pdbx_description
1 polymer ?
#
loop_
_entity_poly.entity_id
_entity_poly.type
_entity_poly.pdbx_seq_one_letter_code
_entity_poly.pdbx_strand_id
1 'polypeptide(L)'
;MTTRYRVEYALKTHRRDQLIEWIKGLLAVPFVLHSQPTAAYDERGGVLIKMANTAHRRYAEIMHDLEELVNDHIAHQKNGTQNRSKLKLLVPSVGVFFTPLLLEEAFNYQDERRRISSRRFVAPSFNDIRLILNTAQTMSLIRGGPIELVTFDGDVTLYDDGESLTAENPVIQRILQLLSRGIKIGIVTAAGYTDASRYYGRLYGLLDAMKAAIERQELPDNPTLIILGGESNYLFIFDATSEHLLTYIPREKWLLDEMRLWEIEDIEQLLNVAESALRECAKNMKLDAEVIRKERAVGIIPRPGCGPPQKFTREQLEETVLVTQQVVEMSAAGKKVPFCAFNGGNDVFVDIGDKSWGVLSCQRYLGGIEGRKTLHIGDQFLSAGANDFKARLACTTAWIASPAETVALLDELDHHATASTNGVK
;
A
#
# COMPACT_ATOMS: atom_id res chain seq x y z
N MET A 1 18.66 -2.66 -23.08
CA MET A 1 17.60 -2.91 -22.08
C MET A 1 16.95 -1.57 -21.75
N THR A 2 15.84 -1.25 -22.39
CA THR A 2 14.99 -0.13 -21.99
C THR A 2 14.34 -0.49 -20.66
N THR A 3 14.51 0.34 -19.64
CA THR A 3 13.89 0.16 -18.33
C THR A 3 12.38 -0.08 -18.50
N ARG A 4 11.83 -1.12 -17.86
CA ARG A 4 10.37 -1.39 -17.74
C ARG A 4 9.58 -0.21 -17.11
N TYR A 5 10.26 0.88 -16.77
CA TYR A 5 9.75 2.11 -16.17
C TYR A 5 9.83 3.33 -17.10
N ARG A 6 9.80 3.17 -18.43
CA ARG A 6 9.45 4.30 -19.31
C ARG A 6 7.95 4.53 -19.23
N VAL A 7 7.55 5.23 -18.18
CA VAL A 7 6.20 5.74 -17.99
C VAL A 7 5.93 6.75 -19.10
N GLU A 8 5.05 6.43 -20.04
CA GLU A 8 4.53 7.44 -20.95
C GLU A 8 3.66 8.42 -20.15
N TYR A 9 4.14 9.68 -20.09
CA TYR A 9 3.56 10.75 -19.28
C TYR A 9 2.17 11.22 -19.76
N ALA A 10 1.70 10.77 -20.92
CA ALA A 10 0.48 11.25 -21.56
C ALA A 10 -0.81 10.54 -21.10
N LEU A 11 -0.72 9.31 -20.61
CA LEU A 11 -1.89 8.47 -20.31
C LEU A 11 -2.23 8.37 -18.81
N LYS A 12 -1.47 9.05 -17.95
CA LYS A 12 -1.70 9.00 -16.51
C LYS A 12 -2.28 10.32 -16.01
N THR A 13 -3.55 10.31 -15.62
CA THR A 13 -3.94 11.00 -14.37
C THR A 13 -3.28 10.24 -13.23
N HIS A 14 -1.95 10.39 -13.09
CA HIS A 14 -1.28 9.91 -11.88
C HIS A 14 -2.04 10.58 -10.73
N ARG A 15 -2.72 9.80 -9.89
CA ARG A 15 -3.14 10.26 -8.57
C ARG A 15 -1.85 10.42 -7.78
N ARG A 16 -1.09 11.46 -8.10
CA ARG A 16 0.09 11.85 -7.34
C ARG A 16 -0.46 12.29 -6.01
N ASP A 17 -0.03 11.61 -4.97
CA ASP A 17 -0.34 12.00 -3.61
C ASP A 17 -0.02 13.49 -3.47
N GLN A 18 -1.06 14.29 -3.22
CA GLN A 18 -0.96 15.74 -3.24
C GLN A 18 -0.11 16.23 -2.06
N LEU A 19 -0.06 15.48 -0.96
CA LEU A 19 0.85 15.79 0.15
C LEU A 19 2.29 15.62 -0.32
N ILE A 20 2.61 14.51 -1.01
CA ILE A 20 3.96 14.27 -1.53
C ILE A 20 4.37 15.35 -2.55
N GLU A 21 3.49 15.67 -3.52
CA GLU A 21 3.79 16.71 -4.52
C GLU A 21 3.91 18.10 -3.89
N TRP A 22 3.10 18.40 -2.87
CA TRP A 22 3.22 19.65 -2.14
C TRP A 22 4.55 19.76 -1.40
N ILE A 23 4.94 18.73 -0.63
CA ILE A 23 6.25 18.69 0.07
C ILE A 23 7.40 18.81 -0.93
N LYS A 24 7.35 18.06 -2.04
CA LYS A 24 8.33 18.15 -3.12
C LYS A 24 8.43 19.58 -3.69
N GLY A 25 7.30 20.27 -3.86
CA GLY A 25 7.27 21.68 -4.29
C GLY A 25 7.97 22.61 -3.29
N LEU A 26 7.77 22.39 -1.99
CA LEU A 26 8.46 23.15 -0.93
C LEU A 26 9.97 22.92 -0.96
N LEU A 27 10.43 21.67 -1.11
CA LEU A 27 11.87 21.36 -1.16
C LEU A 27 12.53 21.76 -2.49
N ALA A 28 11.76 21.97 -3.56
CA ALA A 28 12.31 22.51 -4.80
C ALA A 28 12.82 23.95 -4.63
N VAL A 29 12.24 24.73 -3.71
CA VAL A 29 12.62 26.14 -3.51
C VAL A 29 14.06 26.28 -2.99
N PRO A 30 14.47 25.63 -1.88
CA PRO A 30 15.88 25.70 -1.46
C PRO A 30 16.83 25.08 -2.48
N PHE A 31 16.39 24.08 -3.25
CA PHE A 31 17.20 23.53 -4.34
C PHE A 31 17.53 24.63 -5.38
N VAL A 32 16.54 25.34 -5.89
CA VAL A 32 16.73 26.39 -6.91
C VAL A 32 17.55 27.56 -6.38
N LEU A 33 17.33 27.96 -5.12
CA LEU A 33 18.04 29.09 -4.52
C LEU A 33 19.51 28.81 -4.17
N HIS A 34 19.85 27.54 -3.93
CA HIS A 34 21.18 27.17 -3.42
C HIS A 34 21.97 26.23 -4.32
N SER A 35 21.36 25.63 -5.36
CA SER A 35 22.10 24.90 -6.41
C SER A 35 22.82 25.90 -7.33
N GLN A 36 24.13 25.74 -7.49
CA GLN A 36 24.93 26.64 -8.33
C GLN A 36 24.86 26.23 -9.80
N PRO A 37 24.70 27.18 -10.73
CA PRO A 37 24.76 26.90 -12.16
C PRO A 37 26.18 26.52 -12.61
N THR A 38 26.21 25.67 -13.65
CA THR A 38 27.35 25.02 -14.31
C THR A 38 28.51 25.93 -14.74
N ALA A 39 28.39 27.27 -14.67
CA ALA A 39 29.39 28.19 -15.22
C ALA A 39 30.46 28.65 -14.22
N ALA A 40 30.35 28.30 -12.93
CA ALA A 40 31.26 28.71 -11.87
C ALA A 40 31.96 27.51 -11.18
N TYR A 41 32.52 26.58 -11.97
CA TYR A 41 33.29 25.46 -11.43
C TYR A 41 34.63 25.95 -10.88
N ASP A 42 34.61 26.40 -9.63
CA ASP A 42 35.78 26.27 -8.77
C ASP A 42 35.60 24.96 -8.00
N GLU A 43 36.26 23.89 -8.43
CA GLU A 43 36.22 22.55 -7.81
C GLU A 43 36.90 22.51 -6.43
N ARG A 44 36.93 23.64 -5.71
CA ARG A 44 37.36 23.69 -4.31
C ARG A 44 36.26 23.08 -3.46
N GLY A 45 36.51 21.86 -2.95
CA GLY A 45 35.57 21.07 -2.16
C GLY A 45 34.87 21.82 -0.99
N GLY A 46 35.46 22.90 -0.46
CA GLY A 46 34.84 23.72 0.58
C GLY A 46 33.53 24.42 0.16
N VAL A 47 33.39 24.84 -1.11
CA VAL A 47 32.15 25.48 -1.59
C VAL A 47 31.01 24.46 -1.70
N LEU A 48 31.32 23.26 -2.19
CA LEU A 48 30.36 22.17 -2.34
C LEU A 48 29.84 21.67 -0.98
N ILE A 49 30.72 21.51 0.00
CA ILE A 49 30.33 21.14 1.37
C ILE A 49 29.40 22.19 1.97
N LYS A 50 29.72 23.48 1.79
CA LYS A 50 28.88 24.58 2.28
C LYS A 50 27.49 24.58 1.64
N MET A 51 27.41 24.30 0.32
CA MET A 51 26.14 24.17 -0.39
C MET A 51 25.31 23.01 0.15
N ALA A 52 25.90 21.82 0.27
CA ALA A 52 25.23 20.64 0.78
C ALA A 52 24.71 20.86 2.21
N ASN A 53 25.53 21.44 3.09
CA ASN A 53 25.13 21.78 4.47
C ASN A 53 24.00 22.81 4.50
N THR A 54 24.01 23.78 3.58
CA THR A 54 22.93 24.78 3.48
C THR A 54 21.63 24.14 3.01
N ALA A 55 21.67 23.30 1.97
CA ALA A 55 20.50 22.58 1.48
C ALA A 55 19.93 21.64 2.55
N HIS A 56 20.79 20.87 3.23
CA HIS A 56 20.40 19.98 4.32
C HIS A 56 19.67 20.73 5.43
N ARG A 57 20.25 21.82 5.93
CA ARG A 57 19.61 22.65 6.96
C ARG A 57 18.25 23.17 6.51
N ARG A 58 18.12 23.66 5.28
CA ARG A 58 16.83 24.17 4.77
C ARG A 58 15.79 23.09 4.59
N TYR A 59 16.17 21.91 4.13
CA TYR A 59 15.25 20.79 4.00
C TYR A 59 14.80 20.29 5.38
N ALA A 60 15.70 20.20 6.36
CA ALA A 60 15.37 19.86 7.74
C ALA A 60 14.40 20.88 8.36
N GLU A 61 14.69 22.18 8.24
CA GLU A 61 13.80 23.26 8.70
C GLU A 61 12.38 23.13 8.10
N ILE A 62 12.26 22.90 6.78
CA ILE A 62 10.96 22.71 6.13
C ILE A 62 10.25 21.45 6.63
N MET A 63 10.98 20.34 6.82
CA MET A 63 10.42 19.10 7.34
C MET A 63 9.90 19.25 8.76
N HIS A 64 10.59 20.02 9.59
CA HIS A 64 10.15 20.38 10.93
C HIS A 64 8.84 21.18 10.91
N ASP A 65 8.77 22.24 10.10
CA ASP A 65 7.55 23.06 9.96
C ASP A 65 6.36 22.22 9.45
N LEU A 66 6.62 21.25 8.56
CA LEU A 66 5.61 20.32 8.07
C LEU A 66 5.13 19.36 9.15
N GLU A 67 6.03 18.90 10.02
CA GLU A 67 5.70 18.04 11.16
C GLU A 67 4.77 18.76 12.13
N GLU A 68 4.99 20.06 12.40
CA GLU A 68 4.07 20.87 13.19
C GLU A 68 2.68 20.97 12.55
N LEU A 69 2.59 21.13 11.22
CA LEU A 69 1.31 21.15 10.51
C LEU A 69 0.56 19.81 10.57
N VAL A 70 1.29 18.69 10.55
CA VAL A 70 0.71 17.36 10.74
C VAL A 70 0.19 17.21 12.17
N ASN A 71 0.95 17.66 13.16
CA ASN A 71 0.55 17.62 14.57
C ASN A 71 -0.69 18.50 14.85
N ASP A 72 -0.76 19.70 14.26
CA ASP A 72 -1.97 20.55 14.26
C ASP A 72 -3.18 19.82 13.65
N HIS A 73 -2.98 19.17 12.50
CA HIS A 73 -4.04 18.39 11.85
C HIS A 73 -4.55 17.27 12.76
N ILE A 74 -3.64 16.51 13.40
CA ILE A 74 -3.99 15.45 14.36
C ILE A 74 -4.79 16.01 15.55
N ALA A 75 -4.40 17.16 16.09
CA ALA A 75 -5.14 17.81 17.18
C ALA A 75 -6.57 18.18 16.74
N HIS A 76 -6.73 18.73 15.54
CA HIS A 76 -8.04 19.01 14.96
C HIS A 76 -8.87 17.74 14.70
N GLN A 77 -8.24 16.64 14.24
CA GLN A 77 -8.91 15.35 14.06
C GLN A 77 -9.48 14.82 15.37
N LYS A 78 -8.71 14.86 16.46
CA LYS A 78 -9.16 14.43 17.80
C LYS A 78 -10.38 15.23 18.29
N ASN A 79 -10.47 16.49 17.88
CA ASN A 79 -11.58 17.37 18.22
C ASN A 79 -12.75 17.31 17.21
N GLY A 80 -12.70 16.45 16.19
CA GLY A 80 -13.71 16.40 15.12
C GLY A 80 -13.78 17.66 14.25
N THR A 81 -12.71 18.45 14.21
CA THR A 81 -12.62 19.74 13.48
C THR A 81 -11.52 19.73 12.41
N GLN A 82 -11.12 18.56 11.91
CA GLN A 82 -10.04 18.37 10.91
C GLN A 82 -10.17 19.27 9.67
N ASN A 83 -11.39 19.60 9.26
CA ASN A 83 -11.69 20.51 8.15
C ASN A 83 -11.22 21.96 8.38
N ARG A 84 -10.83 22.32 9.61
CA ARG A 84 -10.36 23.66 9.99
C ARG A 84 -8.84 23.78 10.12
N SER A 85 -8.12 22.65 10.09
CA SER A 85 -6.66 22.66 10.20
C SER A 85 -6.00 23.35 9.01
N LYS A 86 -4.83 23.95 9.23
CA LYS A 86 -4.08 24.63 8.17
C LYS A 86 -3.63 23.64 7.09
N LEU A 87 -3.24 22.42 7.48
CA LEU A 87 -2.84 21.39 6.52
C LEU A 87 -3.98 21.01 5.57
N LYS A 88 -5.21 20.90 6.08
CA LYS A 88 -6.39 20.58 5.25
C LYS A 88 -6.73 21.69 4.26
N LEU A 89 -6.50 22.95 4.64
CA LEU A 89 -6.65 24.09 3.72
C LEU A 89 -5.63 24.04 2.57
N LEU A 90 -4.37 23.71 2.89
CA LEU A 90 -3.27 23.69 1.91
C LEU A 90 -3.30 22.44 1.02
N VAL A 91 -3.69 21.31 1.59
CA VAL A 91 -3.80 20.01 0.91
C VAL A 91 -5.20 19.42 1.18
N PRO A 92 -6.24 19.84 0.43
CA PRO A 92 -7.62 19.41 0.67
C PRO A 92 -7.85 17.89 0.63
N SER A 93 -7.01 17.15 -0.08
CA SER A 93 -7.06 15.69 -0.16
C SER A 93 -6.38 14.96 1.01
N VAL A 94 -5.75 15.67 1.96
CA VAL A 94 -5.11 15.03 3.11
C VAL A 94 -6.13 14.22 3.92
N GLY A 95 -5.72 12.99 4.27
CA GLY A 95 -6.54 12.03 5.00
C GLY A 95 -6.30 12.09 6.50
N VAL A 96 -6.54 10.96 7.15
CA VAL A 96 -6.36 10.78 8.59
C VAL A 96 -4.90 10.44 8.89
N PHE A 97 -4.29 11.09 9.88
CA PHE A 97 -3.04 10.62 10.47
C PHE A 97 -3.31 9.85 11.76
N PHE A 98 -2.74 8.65 11.87
CA PHE A 98 -2.87 7.78 13.05
C PHE A 98 -1.76 8.04 14.08
N THR A 99 -0.63 8.57 13.62
CA THR A 99 0.54 8.91 14.43
C THR A 99 1.06 10.28 14.00
N PRO A 100 1.81 11.00 14.87
CA PRO A 100 2.73 12.05 14.42
C PRO A 100 3.63 11.54 13.29
N LEU A 101 4.26 12.44 12.53
CA LEU A 101 5.27 12.08 11.53
C LEU A 101 6.56 12.80 11.88
N LEU A 102 7.59 12.04 12.26
CA LEU A 102 8.92 12.56 12.63
C LEU A 102 9.70 12.96 11.38
N LEU A 103 9.23 13.97 10.66
CA LEU A 103 9.65 14.30 9.30
C LEU A 103 11.09 14.81 9.25
N GLU A 104 11.48 15.66 10.20
CA GLU A 104 12.85 16.20 10.25
C GLU A 104 13.86 15.06 10.46
N GLU A 105 13.60 14.19 11.42
CA GLU A 105 14.46 13.06 11.74
C GLU A 105 14.50 12.03 10.61
N ALA A 106 13.34 11.71 10.03
CA ALA A 106 13.24 10.82 8.88
C ALA A 106 13.98 11.37 7.67
N PHE A 107 13.92 12.68 7.45
CA PHE A 107 14.71 13.35 6.42
C PHE A 107 16.20 13.20 6.68
N ASN A 108 16.67 13.47 7.90
CA ASN A 108 18.09 13.34 8.25
C ASN A 108 18.60 11.90 8.00
N TYR A 109 17.81 10.90 8.43
CA TYR A 109 18.12 9.49 8.20
C TYR A 109 18.21 9.14 6.71
N GLN A 110 17.25 9.59 5.89
CA GLN A 110 17.28 9.32 4.44
C GLN A 110 18.36 10.13 3.71
N ASP A 111 18.65 11.37 4.14
CA ASP A 111 19.67 12.21 3.52
C ASP A 111 21.09 11.67 3.75
N GLU A 112 21.36 11.07 4.92
CA GLU A 112 22.65 10.40 5.17
C GLU A 112 22.91 9.27 4.17
N ARG A 113 21.86 8.50 3.85
CA ARG A 113 21.93 7.32 2.98
C ARG A 113 21.88 7.67 1.49
N ARG A 114 21.04 8.64 1.12
CA ARG A 114 20.70 8.97 -0.28
C ARG A 114 21.35 10.26 -0.78
N ARG A 115 22.02 10.98 0.11
CA ARG A 115 22.73 12.24 -0.16
C ARG A 115 21.88 13.22 -0.95
N ILE A 116 20.61 13.36 -0.56
CA ILE A 116 19.59 14.19 -1.22
C ILE A 116 20.09 15.64 -1.31
N SER A 117 20.56 16.19 -0.19
CA SER A 117 21.07 17.56 -0.06
C SER A 117 22.39 17.80 -0.79
N SER A 118 23.12 16.73 -1.14
CA SER A 118 24.39 16.83 -1.88
C SER A 118 24.19 16.89 -3.39
N ARG A 119 22.96 16.70 -3.89
CA ARG A 119 22.67 16.72 -5.33
C ARG A 119 22.72 18.15 -5.87
N ARG A 120 23.24 18.29 -7.09
CA ARG A 120 23.45 19.59 -7.75
C ARG A 120 22.51 19.86 -8.92
N PHE A 121 22.07 18.80 -9.58
CA PHE A 121 21.31 18.87 -10.82
C PHE A 121 19.92 18.24 -10.71
N VAL A 122 19.67 17.53 -9.62
CA VAL A 122 18.45 16.78 -9.41
C VAL A 122 17.89 17.17 -8.05
N ALA A 123 16.79 17.92 -8.07
CA ALA A 123 16.03 18.26 -6.88
C ALA A 123 15.47 17.00 -6.20
N PRO A 124 15.06 17.08 -4.92
CA PRO A 124 14.31 16.00 -4.28
C PRO A 124 13.14 15.53 -5.14
N SER A 125 13.11 14.23 -5.42
CA SER A 125 12.11 13.61 -6.28
C SER A 125 10.89 13.17 -5.48
N PHE A 126 9.81 12.80 -6.18
CA PHE A 126 8.64 12.19 -5.55
C PHE A 126 9.01 10.97 -4.70
N ASN A 127 9.92 10.13 -5.20
CA ASN A 127 10.38 8.94 -4.49
C ASN A 127 11.20 9.29 -3.24
N ASP A 128 12.02 10.35 -3.27
CA ASP A 128 12.74 10.77 -2.06
C ASP A 128 11.75 11.14 -0.94
N ILE A 129 10.72 11.93 -1.27
CA ILE A 129 9.68 12.31 -0.30
C ILE A 129 8.88 11.10 0.18
N ARG A 130 8.48 10.20 -0.74
CA ARG A 130 7.77 8.95 -0.41
C ARG A 130 8.54 8.12 0.61
N LEU A 131 9.85 7.98 0.41
CA LEU A 131 10.72 7.20 1.29
C LEU A 131 10.93 7.90 2.64
N ILE A 132 11.06 9.23 2.67
CA ILE A 132 11.08 10.00 3.93
C ILE A 132 9.79 9.78 4.72
N LEU A 133 8.62 9.82 4.06
CA LEU A 133 7.33 9.56 4.72
C LEU A 133 7.21 8.11 5.22
N ASN A 134 7.72 7.12 4.48
CA ASN A 134 7.77 5.75 4.95
C ASN A 134 8.60 5.66 6.25
N THR A 135 9.79 6.27 6.27
CA THR A 135 10.65 6.32 7.46
C THR A 135 9.97 7.03 8.63
N ALA A 136 9.35 8.18 8.39
CA ALA A 136 8.66 8.95 9.43
C ALA A 136 7.53 8.12 10.07
N GLN A 137 6.76 7.38 9.26
CA GLN A 137 5.72 6.48 9.74
C GLN A 137 6.29 5.33 10.58
N THR A 138 7.35 4.68 10.12
CA THR A 138 8.05 3.60 10.84
C THR A 138 8.58 4.07 12.19
N MET A 139 9.30 5.20 12.21
CA MET A 139 9.84 5.80 13.44
C MET A 139 8.71 6.15 14.42
N SER A 140 7.64 6.78 13.93
CA SER A 140 6.51 7.18 14.76
C SER A 140 5.73 6.02 15.34
N LEU A 141 5.53 4.95 14.56
CA LEU A 141 4.90 3.72 15.05
C LEU A 141 5.69 3.13 16.20
N ILE A 142 7.02 2.98 16.04
CA ILE A 142 7.89 2.43 17.08
C ILE A 142 7.91 3.29 18.35
N ARG A 143 7.96 4.62 18.20
CA ARG A 143 7.93 5.54 19.35
C ARG A 143 6.57 5.60 20.04
N GLY A 144 5.50 5.44 19.27
CA GLY A 144 4.12 5.48 19.76
C GLY A 144 3.70 4.23 20.54
N GLY A 145 4.50 3.16 20.49
CA GLY A 145 4.25 1.90 21.18
C GLY A 145 4.60 0.68 20.32
N PRO A 146 4.40 -0.55 20.82
CA PRO A 146 4.63 -1.73 20.01
C PRO A 146 3.65 -1.77 18.84
N ILE A 147 4.17 -2.03 17.64
CA ILE A 147 3.36 -2.44 16.50
C ILE A 147 2.76 -3.80 16.83
N GLU A 148 1.45 -3.95 16.63
CA GLU A 148 0.74 -5.20 16.93
C GLU A 148 0.33 -5.96 15.66
N LEU A 149 0.20 -5.24 14.54
CA LEU A 149 -0.21 -5.79 13.25
C LEU A 149 0.59 -5.16 12.11
N VAL A 150 1.16 -5.99 11.25
CA VAL A 150 1.66 -5.57 9.93
C VAL A 150 0.83 -6.26 8.87
N THR A 151 0.22 -5.47 7.99
CA THR A 151 -0.50 -5.99 6.83
C THR A 151 0.29 -5.72 5.56
N PHE A 152 0.26 -6.67 4.63
CA PHE A 152 0.91 -6.57 3.33
C PHE A 152 -0.16 -6.64 2.24
N ASP A 153 0.04 -5.87 1.20
CA ASP A 153 -0.51 -6.23 -0.10
C ASP A 153 0.21 -7.48 -0.65
N GLY A 154 -0.44 -8.21 -1.55
CA GLY A 154 0.14 -9.38 -2.20
C GLY A 154 1.09 -8.99 -3.33
N ASP A 155 0.52 -8.76 -4.51
CA ASP A 155 1.26 -8.47 -5.74
C ASP A 155 2.08 -7.17 -5.63
N VAL A 156 3.29 -7.19 -6.21
CA VAL A 156 4.28 -6.09 -6.25
C VAL A 156 4.77 -5.59 -4.88
N THR A 157 4.28 -6.21 -3.81
CA THR A 157 4.67 -5.96 -2.43
C THR A 157 5.47 -7.12 -1.86
N LEU A 158 4.95 -8.33 -1.94
CA LEU A 158 5.62 -9.55 -1.46
C LEU A 158 6.39 -10.27 -2.56
N TYR A 159 5.87 -10.23 -3.79
CA TYR A 159 6.42 -10.88 -4.99
C TYR A 159 6.10 -10.05 -6.23
N ASP A 160 6.79 -10.29 -7.34
CA ASP A 160 6.55 -9.58 -8.59
C ASP A 160 5.15 -9.90 -9.16
N ASP A 161 4.62 -8.98 -9.98
CA ASP A 161 3.24 -9.04 -10.51
C ASP A 161 2.93 -10.38 -11.17
N GLY A 162 1.92 -11.08 -10.63
CA GLY A 162 1.47 -12.37 -11.15
C GLY A 162 2.34 -13.56 -10.74
N GLU A 163 3.39 -13.37 -9.94
CA GLU A 163 4.25 -14.46 -9.47
C GLU A 163 3.74 -15.08 -8.16
N SER A 164 4.60 -15.78 -7.43
CA SER A 164 4.29 -16.42 -6.14
C SER A 164 5.45 -16.22 -5.19
N LEU A 165 5.16 -16.23 -3.90
CA LEU A 165 6.16 -16.11 -2.86
C LEU A 165 6.93 -17.43 -2.70
N THR A 166 8.10 -17.52 -3.34
CA THR A 166 8.98 -18.71 -3.27
C THR A 166 9.82 -18.71 -2.00
N ALA A 167 10.35 -19.88 -1.64
CA ALA A 167 11.10 -20.10 -0.39
C ALA A 167 12.36 -19.23 -0.25
N GLU A 168 12.96 -18.83 -1.38
CA GLU A 168 14.19 -18.03 -1.42
C GLU A 168 13.94 -16.53 -1.22
N ASN A 169 12.67 -16.10 -1.20
CA ASN A 169 12.36 -14.69 -1.13
C ASN A 169 12.80 -14.11 0.23
N PRO A 170 13.67 -13.08 0.23
CA PRO A 170 14.24 -12.52 1.46
C PRO A 170 13.21 -11.93 2.43
N VAL A 171 12.01 -11.59 1.96
CA VAL A 171 10.92 -11.06 2.81
C VAL A 171 10.45 -12.08 3.84
N ILE A 172 10.50 -13.38 3.53
CA ILE A 172 10.01 -14.45 4.41
C ILE A 172 10.71 -14.39 5.76
N GLN A 173 12.04 -14.28 5.76
CA GLN A 173 12.81 -14.23 7.01
C GLN A 173 12.44 -13.02 7.88
N ARG A 174 12.10 -11.87 7.27
CA ARG A 174 11.66 -10.69 8.01
C ARG A 174 10.26 -10.89 8.59
N ILE A 175 9.35 -11.51 7.83
CA ILE A 175 8.01 -11.84 8.32
C ILE A 175 8.09 -12.82 9.49
N LEU A 176 8.94 -13.86 9.42
CA LEU A 176 9.17 -14.79 10.53
C LEU A 176 9.74 -14.08 11.76
N GLN A 177 10.66 -13.12 11.59
CA GLN A 177 11.18 -12.30 12.68
C GLN A 177 10.08 -11.46 13.36
N LEU A 178 9.17 -10.86 12.59
CA LEU A 178 8.02 -10.14 13.15
C LEU A 178 7.11 -11.09 13.95
N LEU A 179 6.77 -12.25 13.39
CA LEU A 179 5.96 -13.27 14.05
C LEU A 179 6.59 -13.77 15.35
N SER A 180 7.92 -13.97 15.37
CA SER A 180 8.66 -14.39 16.58
C SER A 180 8.56 -13.39 17.74
N ARG A 181 8.27 -12.11 17.43
CA ARG A 181 8.08 -11.02 18.40
C ARG A 181 6.62 -10.85 18.81
N GLY A 182 5.73 -11.73 18.37
CA GLY A 182 4.29 -11.66 18.63
C GLY A 182 3.54 -10.62 17.77
N ILE A 183 4.19 -10.06 16.75
CA ILE A 183 3.53 -9.17 15.79
C ILE A 183 2.67 -10.04 14.85
N LYS A 184 1.40 -9.66 14.72
CA LYS A 184 0.45 -10.38 13.87
C LYS A 184 0.62 -9.95 12.42
N ILE A 185 0.40 -10.86 11.48
CA ILE A 185 0.56 -10.62 10.05
C ILE A 185 -0.77 -10.76 9.33
N GLY A 186 -1.09 -9.82 8.46
CA GLY A 186 -2.19 -9.91 7.50
C GLY A 186 -1.69 -9.79 6.06
N ILE A 187 -2.23 -10.55 5.13
CA ILE A 187 -2.00 -10.39 3.69
C ILE A 187 -3.35 -10.05 3.08
N VAL A 188 -3.52 -8.83 2.60
CA VAL A 188 -4.76 -8.33 2.00
C VAL A 188 -4.55 -8.24 0.49
N THR A 189 -5.26 -9.06 -0.28
CA THR A 189 -5.03 -9.18 -1.73
C THR A 189 -6.32 -9.04 -2.52
N ALA A 190 -6.22 -8.43 -3.71
CA ALA A 190 -7.31 -8.36 -4.68
C ALA A 190 -7.70 -9.74 -5.23
N ALA A 191 -6.79 -10.72 -5.20
CA ALA A 191 -7.10 -12.08 -5.61
C ALA A 191 -8.15 -12.70 -4.67
N GLY A 192 -9.35 -12.94 -5.20
CA GLY A 192 -10.48 -13.50 -4.45
C GLY A 192 -10.82 -14.93 -4.88
N TYR A 193 -10.45 -15.89 -4.02
CA TYR A 193 -10.79 -17.31 -4.14
C TYR A 193 -11.54 -17.82 -2.90
N THR A 194 -12.42 -18.79 -3.11
CA THR A 194 -13.10 -19.54 -2.04
C THR A 194 -12.28 -20.75 -1.57
N ASP A 195 -11.26 -21.15 -2.34
CA ASP A 195 -10.43 -22.33 -2.10
C ASP A 195 -9.05 -21.94 -1.57
N ALA A 196 -8.66 -22.58 -0.47
CA ALA A 196 -7.35 -22.43 0.17
C ALA A 196 -6.19 -22.80 -0.76
N SER A 197 -6.37 -23.79 -1.65
CA SER A 197 -5.32 -24.30 -2.54
C SER A 197 -4.70 -23.20 -3.41
N ARG A 198 -5.51 -22.24 -3.84
CA ARG A 198 -5.09 -21.11 -4.70
C ARG A 198 -4.25 -20.09 -3.95
N TYR A 199 -4.61 -19.80 -2.70
CA TYR A 199 -3.79 -18.93 -1.85
C TYR A 199 -2.48 -19.62 -1.46
N TYR A 200 -2.53 -20.93 -1.17
CA TYR A 200 -1.31 -21.72 -0.95
C TYR A 200 -0.38 -21.65 -2.15
N GLY A 201 -0.88 -21.85 -3.38
CA GLY A 201 -0.06 -21.74 -4.58
C GLY A 201 0.66 -20.40 -4.73
N ARG A 202 0.08 -19.31 -4.22
CA ARG A 202 0.68 -17.96 -4.24
C ARG A 202 1.63 -17.70 -3.08
N LEU A 203 1.49 -18.40 -1.96
CA LEU A 203 2.13 -18.09 -0.68
C LEU A 203 2.92 -19.27 -0.07
N TYR A 204 3.09 -20.37 -0.80
CA TYR A 204 3.65 -21.62 -0.29
C TYR A 204 5.01 -21.41 0.40
N GLY A 205 5.89 -20.57 -0.15
CA GLY A 205 7.20 -20.31 0.44
C GLY A 205 7.12 -19.75 1.87
N LEU A 206 6.15 -18.88 2.15
CA LEU A 206 5.92 -18.37 3.51
C LEU A 206 5.23 -19.40 4.40
N LEU A 207 4.19 -20.06 3.91
CA LEU A 207 3.39 -21.01 4.69
C LEU A 207 4.24 -22.21 5.12
N ASP A 208 5.02 -22.79 4.20
CA ASP A 208 5.92 -23.90 4.48
C ASP A 208 7.05 -23.47 5.43
N ALA A 209 7.59 -22.26 5.26
CA ALA A 209 8.62 -21.72 6.15
C ALA A 209 8.09 -21.49 7.58
N MET A 210 6.84 -21.03 7.73
CA MET A 210 6.18 -20.90 9.03
C MET A 210 6.01 -22.27 9.70
N LYS A 211 5.52 -23.28 8.97
CA LYS A 211 5.39 -24.65 9.49
C LYS A 211 6.75 -25.20 9.95
N ALA A 212 7.78 -25.07 9.13
CA ALA A 212 9.13 -25.51 9.47
C ALA A 212 9.74 -24.73 10.64
N ALA A 213 9.38 -23.45 10.84
CA ALA A 213 9.83 -22.66 11.98
C ALA A 213 9.13 -23.08 13.28
N ILE A 214 7.84 -23.46 13.23
CA ILE A 214 7.13 -24.06 14.38
C ILE A 214 7.78 -25.39 14.77
N GLU A 215 8.03 -26.28 13.80
CA GLU A 215 8.69 -27.57 14.04
C GLU A 215 10.09 -27.42 14.67
N ARG A 216 10.80 -26.34 14.33
CA ARG A 216 12.09 -25.97 14.91
C ARG A 216 12.00 -25.14 16.19
N GLN A 217 10.81 -24.86 16.70
CA GLN A 217 10.57 -24.04 17.91
C GLN A 217 11.08 -22.59 17.80
N GLU A 218 11.14 -22.06 16.58
CA GLU A 218 11.53 -20.67 16.28
C GLU A 218 10.31 -19.72 16.29
N LEU A 219 9.11 -20.27 16.14
CA LEU A 219 7.83 -19.58 16.26
C LEU A 219 6.96 -20.21 17.36
N PRO A 220 6.02 -19.47 17.95
CA PRO A 220 5.01 -20.06 18.83
C PRO A 220 4.17 -21.09 18.07
N ASP A 221 3.53 -22.01 18.79
CA ASP A 221 2.68 -23.07 18.19
C ASP A 221 1.51 -22.52 17.34
N ASN A 222 1.09 -21.28 17.60
CA ASN A 222 -0.04 -20.60 16.94
C ASN A 222 0.35 -19.21 16.40
N PRO A 223 1.32 -19.10 15.47
CA PRO A 223 1.69 -17.81 14.91
C PRO A 223 0.51 -17.25 14.11
N THR A 224 0.28 -15.94 14.24
CA THR A 224 -0.90 -15.31 13.64
C THR A 224 -0.60 -14.80 12.24
N LEU A 225 -1.06 -15.53 11.22
CA LEU A 225 -1.14 -15.08 9.83
C LEU A 225 -2.60 -15.16 9.36
N ILE A 226 -3.09 -14.05 8.81
CA ILE A 226 -4.38 -13.95 8.13
C ILE A 226 -4.15 -13.67 6.65
N ILE A 227 -4.91 -14.33 5.78
CA ILE A 227 -5.02 -13.96 4.38
C ILE A 227 -6.45 -13.48 4.15
N LEU A 228 -6.59 -12.28 3.61
CA LEU A 228 -7.85 -11.69 3.23
C LEU A 228 -7.88 -11.46 1.74
N GLY A 229 -8.59 -12.32 1.02
CA GLY A 229 -8.71 -12.28 -0.43
C GLY A 229 -9.97 -11.59 -0.93
N GLY A 230 -9.93 -11.18 -2.19
CA GLY A 230 -10.96 -10.35 -2.83
C GLY A 230 -11.14 -9.04 -2.09
N GLU A 231 -10.01 -8.46 -1.64
CA GLU A 231 -9.88 -7.27 -0.78
C GLU A 231 -10.47 -7.39 0.62
N SER A 232 -11.73 -7.76 0.73
CA SER A 232 -12.46 -7.87 1.99
C SER A 232 -13.59 -8.91 1.91
N ASN A 233 -13.37 -10.02 1.20
CA ASN A 233 -14.43 -10.99 0.90
C ASN A 233 -14.18 -12.40 1.44
N TYR A 234 -12.93 -12.86 1.51
CA TYR A 234 -12.59 -14.22 1.96
C TYR A 234 -11.47 -14.22 2.98
N LEU A 235 -11.71 -14.68 4.20
CA LEU A 235 -10.71 -14.74 5.27
C LEU A 235 -10.23 -16.18 5.47
N PHE A 236 -8.91 -16.36 5.46
CA PHE A 236 -8.22 -17.59 5.83
C PHE A 236 -7.24 -17.30 6.96
N ILE A 237 -7.06 -18.27 7.84
CA ILE A 237 -6.02 -18.25 8.87
C ILE A 237 -5.01 -19.35 8.61
N PHE A 238 -3.76 -19.11 9.00
CA PHE A 238 -2.75 -20.16 9.01
C PHE A 238 -3.14 -21.30 9.97
N ASP A 239 -3.03 -22.52 9.48
CA ASP A 239 -3.33 -23.75 10.21
C ASP A 239 -2.35 -24.83 9.77
N ALA A 240 -1.31 -25.09 10.58
CA ALA A 240 -0.26 -26.05 10.26
C ALA A 240 -0.76 -27.50 10.06
N THR A 241 -2.01 -27.79 10.47
CA THR A 241 -2.61 -29.12 10.40
C THR A 241 -3.45 -29.34 9.14
N SER A 242 -3.83 -28.28 8.43
CA SER A 242 -4.64 -28.41 7.22
C SER A 242 -3.79 -28.71 5.98
N GLU A 243 -4.41 -29.28 4.95
CA GLU A 243 -3.73 -29.73 3.71
C GLU A 243 -2.96 -28.60 3.01
N HIS A 244 -3.53 -27.39 3.01
CA HIS A 244 -2.96 -26.22 2.35
C HIS A 244 -2.46 -25.17 3.35
N LEU A 245 -2.24 -25.57 4.60
CA LEU A 245 -1.78 -24.73 5.70
C LEU A 245 -2.67 -23.53 6.01
N LEU A 246 -3.91 -23.55 5.50
CA LEU A 246 -4.90 -22.50 5.58
C LEU A 246 -6.28 -23.07 5.88
N THR A 247 -7.01 -22.40 6.76
CA THR A 247 -8.41 -22.75 7.11
C THR A 247 -9.32 -21.56 6.88
N TYR A 248 -10.41 -21.78 6.13
CA TYR A 248 -11.40 -20.76 5.82
C TYR A 248 -12.20 -20.36 7.06
N ILE A 249 -12.40 -19.05 7.26
CA ILE A 249 -13.21 -18.51 8.33
C ILE A 249 -14.51 -17.93 7.76
N PRO A 250 -15.68 -18.44 8.21
CA PRO A 250 -16.98 -17.92 7.79
C PRO A 250 -17.10 -16.40 8.01
N ARG A 251 -17.70 -15.74 7.03
CA ARG A 251 -17.76 -14.28 6.92
C ARG A 251 -18.37 -13.62 8.16
N GLU A 252 -19.41 -14.22 8.72
CA GLU A 252 -20.15 -13.73 9.88
C GLU A 252 -19.26 -13.51 11.12
N LYS A 253 -18.14 -14.25 11.21
CA LYS A 253 -17.20 -14.19 12.33
C LYS A 253 -16.27 -12.97 12.32
N TRP A 254 -16.12 -12.29 11.18
CA TRP A 254 -15.14 -11.20 11.03
C TRP A 254 -15.71 -9.95 10.35
N LEU A 255 -16.95 -9.97 9.88
CA LEU A 255 -17.61 -8.78 9.35
C LEU A 255 -17.59 -7.62 10.35
N LEU A 256 -17.33 -6.44 9.81
CA LEU A 256 -17.55 -5.18 10.52
C LEU A 256 -19.05 -4.86 10.56
N ASP A 257 -19.46 -4.03 11.51
CA ASP A 257 -20.86 -3.67 11.69
C ASP A 257 -21.40 -2.94 10.45
N GLU A 258 -20.60 -2.07 9.85
CA GLU A 258 -20.93 -1.33 8.63
C GLU A 258 -21.07 -2.25 7.42
N MET A 259 -20.25 -3.31 7.33
CA MET A 259 -20.34 -4.28 6.23
C MET A 259 -21.64 -5.09 6.28
N ARG A 260 -22.24 -5.24 7.47
CA ARG A 260 -23.53 -5.92 7.65
C ARG A 260 -24.72 -5.07 7.18
N LEU A 261 -24.53 -3.76 7.04
CA LEU A 261 -25.55 -2.82 6.55
C LEU A 261 -25.61 -2.77 5.02
N TRP A 262 -24.73 -3.49 4.32
CA TRP A 262 -24.75 -3.54 2.86
C TRP A 262 -25.82 -4.52 2.40
N GLU A 263 -26.96 -3.98 2.00
CA GLU A 263 -28.10 -4.75 1.49
C GLU A 263 -27.72 -5.57 0.26
N ILE A 264 -28.23 -6.80 0.19
CA ILE A 264 -27.93 -7.75 -0.89
C ILE A 264 -28.42 -7.20 -2.23
N GLU A 265 -29.58 -6.54 -2.24
CA GLU A 265 -30.16 -5.94 -3.44
C GLU A 265 -29.29 -4.81 -4.00
N ASP A 266 -28.69 -4.00 -3.13
CA ASP A 266 -27.78 -2.92 -3.57
C ASP A 266 -26.46 -3.50 -4.11
N ILE A 267 -25.96 -4.58 -3.53
CA ILE A 267 -24.78 -5.30 -4.04
C ILE A 267 -25.06 -5.89 -5.43
N GLU A 268 -26.18 -6.58 -5.60
CA GLU A 268 -26.56 -7.18 -6.88
C GLU A 268 -26.74 -6.10 -7.96
N GLN A 269 -27.38 -4.99 -7.63
CA GLN A 269 -27.53 -3.85 -8.54
C GLN A 269 -26.18 -3.25 -8.93
N LEU A 270 -25.26 -3.05 -7.98
CA LEU A 270 -23.92 -2.53 -8.27
C LEU A 270 -23.19 -3.46 -9.24
N LEU A 271 -23.16 -4.76 -8.93
CA LEU A 271 -22.48 -5.73 -9.78
C LEU A 271 -23.15 -5.86 -11.15
N ASN A 272 -24.47 -5.68 -11.28
CA ASN A 272 -25.16 -5.64 -12.58
C ASN A 272 -24.75 -4.44 -13.42
N VAL A 273 -24.62 -3.26 -12.80
CA VAL A 273 -24.12 -2.05 -13.48
C VAL A 273 -22.67 -2.26 -13.92
N ALA A 274 -21.82 -2.79 -13.04
CA ALA A 274 -20.43 -3.10 -13.35
C ALA A 274 -20.33 -4.12 -14.50
N GLU A 275 -21.11 -5.19 -14.46
CA GLU A 275 -21.14 -6.21 -15.50
C GLU A 275 -21.54 -5.63 -16.86
N SER A 276 -22.56 -4.77 -16.89
CA SER A 276 -23.00 -4.08 -18.11
C SER A 276 -21.89 -3.21 -18.69
N ALA A 277 -21.21 -2.42 -17.84
CA ALA A 277 -20.10 -1.57 -18.26
C ALA A 277 -18.93 -2.40 -18.82
N LEU A 278 -18.54 -3.47 -18.14
CA LEU A 278 -17.49 -4.40 -18.59
C LEU A 278 -17.83 -5.04 -19.95
N ARG A 279 -19.08 -5.48 -20.13
CA ARG A 279 -19.55 -6.05 -21.41
C ARG A 279 -19.51 -5.02 -22.53
N GLU A 280 -19.88 -3.79 -22.25
CA GLU A 280 -19.84 -2.69 -23.22
C GLU A 280 -18.40 -2.33 -23.60
N CYS A 281 -17.48 -2.22 -22.63
CA CYS A 281 -16.05 -2.03 -22.87
C CYS A 281 -15.47 -3.14 -23.74
N ALA A 282 -15.73 -4.41 -23.38
CA ALA A 282 -15.26 -5.56 -24.14
C ALA A 282 -15.79 -5.55 -25.58
N LYS A 283 -17.06 -5.20 -25.78
CA LYS A 283 -17.67 -5.08 -27.12
C LYS A 283 -17.04 -3.94 -27.93
N ASN A 284 -16.90 -2.76 -27.34
CA ASN A 284 -16.42 -1.55 -28.03
C ASN A 284 -14.96 -1.68 -28.45
N MET A 285 -14.12 -2.25 -27.58
CA MET A 285 -12.70 -2.52 -27.88
C MET A 285 -12.46 -3.86 -28.59
N LYS A 286 -13.53 -4.63 -28.86
CA LYS A 286 -13.48 -5.98 -29.44
C LYS A 286 -12.52 -6.92 -28.68
N LEU A 287 -12.54 -6.83 -27.35
CA LEU A 287 -11.78 -7.71 -26.49
C LEU A 287 -12.37 -9.12 -26.57
N ASP A 288 -11.51 -10.11 -26.79
CA ASP A 288 -11.91 -11.51 -26.70
C ASP A 288 -11.96 -11.93 -25.23
N ALA A 289 -12.99 -11.44 -24.54
CA ALA A 289 -13.16 -11.57 -23.11
C ALA A 289 -14.30 -12.54 -22.77
N GLU A 290 -14.17 -13.17 -21.61
CA GLU A 290 -15.24 -13.85 -20.88
C GLU A 290 -15.54 -13.06 -19.60
N VAL A 291 -16.82 -12.89 -19.29
CA VAL A 291 -17.27 -12.23 -18.05
C VAL A 291 -17.40 -13.29 -16.96
N ILE A 292 -16.77 -13.04 -15.81
CA ILE A 292 -16.88 -13.87 -14.61
C ILE A 292 -17.70 -13.11 -13.57
N ARG A 293 -18.82 -13.69 -13.14
CA ARG A 293 -19.65 -13.18 -12.04
C ARG A 293 -19.48 -14.07 -10.81
N LYS A 294 -19.12 -13.46 -9.68
CA LYS A 294 -19.06 -14.08 -8.35
C LYS A 294 -20.11 -13.43 -7.45
N GLU A 295 -20.26 -13.95 -6.22
CA GLU A 295 -21.19 -13.41 -5.22
C GLU A 295 -20.94 -11.93 -4.91
N ARG A 296 -19.66 -11.53 -4.82
CA ARG A 296 -19.25 -10.18 -4.39
C ARG A 296 -18.24 -9.53 -5.33
N ALA A 297 -18.19 -10.01 -6.57
CA ALA A 297 -17.28 -9.51 -7.59
C ALA A 297 -17.80 -9.79 -9.00
N VAL A 298 -17.42 -8.95 -9.96
CA VAL A 298 -17.60 -9.22 -11.38
C VAL A 298 -16.41 -8.72 -12.17
N GLY A 299 -15.99 -9.46 -13.18
CA GLY A 299 -14.82 -9.09 -13.96
C GLY A 299 -14.82 -9.67 -15.37
N ILE A 300 -13.81 -9.28 -16.14
CA ILE A 300 -13.50 -9.87 -17.44
C ILE A 300 -12.12 -10.51 -17.42
N ILE A 301 -12.02 -11.70 -18.00
CA ILE A 301 -10.76 -12.39 -18.25
C ILE A 301 -10.60 -12.64 -19.76
N PRO A 302 -9.38 -12.87 -20.26
CA PRO A 302 -9.20 -13.37 -21.63
C PRO A 302 -9.90 -14.71 -21.79
N ARG A 303 -10.62 -14.90 -22.90
CA ARG A 303 -11.39 -16.13 -23.13
C ARG A 303 -10.46 -17.36 -23.11
N PRO A 304 -10.71 -18.36 -22.24
CA PRO A 304 -9.96 -19.61 -22.26
C PRO A 304 -10.23 -20.38 -23.56
N GLY A 305 -9.19 -20.80 -24.31
CA GLY A 305 -9.38 -21.50 -25.59
C GLY A 305 -8.11 -21.91 -26.33
N CYS A 306 -8.28 -22.70 -27.41
CA CYS A 306 -7.27 -23.50 -28.15
C CYS A 306 -6.19 -22.72 -28.93
N GLY A 307 -5.74 -21.58 -28.42
CA GLY A 307 -4.68 -20.76 -28.99
C GLY A 307 -3.62 -20.39 -27.96
N PRO A 308 -2.61 -19.57 -28.33
CA PRO A 308 -1.69 -19.01 -27.35
C PRO A 308 -2.45 -18.15 -26.32
N PRO A 309 -1.96 -18.06 -25.08
CA PRO A 309 -2.60 -17.27 -24.03
C PRO A 309 -2.82 -15.83 -24.52
N GLN A 310 -4.09 -15.44 -24.63
CA GLN A 310 -4.41 -14.09 -25.04
C GLN A 310 -4.15 -13.14 -23.90
N LYS A 311 -3.48 -12.03 -24.20
CA LYS A 311 -3.24 -10.95 -23.24
C LYS A 311 -3.92 -9.68 -23.70
N PHE A 312 -4.64 -9.05 -22.79
CA PHE A 312 -5.08 -7.69 -23.00
C PHE A 312 -3.87 -6.76 -22.91
N THR A 313 -3.86 -5.71 -23.73
CA THR A 313 -2.84 -4.67 -23.55
C THR A 313 -3.17 -3.90 -22.27
N ARG A 314 -2.14 -3.30 -21.68
CA ARG A 314 -2.32 -2.48 -20.49
C ARG A 314 -3.37 -1.39 -20.71
N GLU A 315 -3.31 -0.72 -21.85
CA GLU A 315 -4.20 0.38 -22.19
C GLU A 315 -5.67 -0.08 -22.25
N GLN A 316 -5.93 -1.29 -22.76
CA GLN A 316 -7.27 -1.88 -22.78
C GLN A 316 -7.80 -2.16 -21.37
N LEU A 317 -6.94 -2.66 -20.49
CA LEU A 317 -7.27 -2.92 -19.09
C LEU A 317 -7.56 -1.61 -18.34
N GLU A 318 -6.68 -0.62 -18.49
CA GLU A 318 -6.80 0.70 -17.83
C GLU A 318 -8.06 1.45 -18.30
N GLU A 319 -8.34 1.48 -19.61
CA GLU A 319 -9.56 2.06 -20.16
C GLU A 319 -10.81 1.36 -19.58
N THR A 320 -10.80 0.02 -19.56
CA THR A 320 -11.93 -0.75 -19.01
C THR A 320 -12.17 -0.43 -17.54
N VAL A 321 -11.11 -0.36 -16.72
CA VAL A 321 -11.19 0.02 -15.30
C VAL A 321 -11.77 1.41 -15.13
N LEU A 322 -11.22 2.41 -15.85
CA LEU A 322 -11.64 3.80 -15.71
C LEU A 322 -13.11 4.01 -16.11
N VAL A 323 -13.53 3.42 -17.24
CA VAL A 323 -14.93 3.48 -17.68
C VAL A 323 -15.85 2.78 -16.69
N THR A 324 -15.50 1.56 -16.28
CA THR A 324 -16.32 0.78 -15.34
C THR A 324 -16.45 1.49 -13.99
N GLN A 325 -15.34 1.99 -13.45
CA GLN A 325 -15.33 2.78 -12.21
C GLN A 325 -16.26 3.98 -12.33
N GLN A 326 -16.10 4.79 -13.39
CA GLN A 326 -16.88 6.00 -13.58
C GLN A 326 -18.39 5.72 -13.71
N VAL A 327 -18.77 4.66 -14.43
CA VAL A 327 -20.18 4.23 -14.58
C VAL A 327 -20.75 3.78 -13.24
N VAL A 328 -20.02 2.98 -12.47
CA VAL A 328 -20.48 2.48 -11.18
C VAL A 328 -20.57 3.61 -10.15
N GLU A 329 -19.59 4.51 -10.08
CA GLU A 329 -19.58 5.68 -9.16
C GLU A 329 -20.79 6.60 -9.38
N MET A 330 -21.26 6.75 -10.63
CA MET A 330 -22.43 7.57 -10.93
C MET A 330 -23.77 6.89 -10.59
N SER A 331 -23.78 5.56 -10.48
CA SER A 331 -25.00 4.79 -10.21
C SER A 331 -25.56 5.01 -8.80
N ALA A 332 -26.84 4.71 -8.60
CA ALA A 332 -27.45 4.78 -7.27
C ALA A 332 -26.82 3.76 -6.29
N ALA A 333 -26.51 2.56 -6.78
CA ALA A 333 -25.92 1.49 -5.98
C ALA A 333 -24.45 1.79 -5.59
N GLY A 334 -23.64 2.33 -6.51
CA GLY A 334 -22.24 2.71 -6.24
C GLY A 334 -22.08 3.84 -5.24
N LYS A 335 -23.14 4.60 -4.93
CA LYS A 335 -23.16 5.61 -3.85
C LYS A 335 -23.46 5.01 -2.48
N LYS A 336 -23.97 3.80 -2.42
CA LYS A 336 -24.38 3.12 -1.19
C LYS A 336 -23.40 2.05 -0.74
N VAL A 337 -22.86 1.30 -1.70
CA VAL A 337 -22.01 0.14 -1.44
C VAL A 337 -20.58 0.47 -1.88
N PRO A 338 -19.58 0.37 -0.97
CA PRO A 338 -18.19 0.51 -1.34
C PRO A 338 -17.76 -0.56 -2.35
N PHE A 339 -16.92 -0.17 -3.29
CA PHE A 339 -16.35 -1.08 -4.28
C PHE A 339 -14.94 -0.64 -4.69
N CYS A 340 -14.23 -1.54 -5.34
CA CYS A 340 -12.98 -1.25 -6.04
C CYS A 340 -13.03 -1.88 -7.43
N ALA A 341 -12.73 -1.09 -8.46
CA ALA A 341 -12.50 -1.58 -9.82
C ALA A 341 -10.99 -1.52 -10.09
N PHE A 342 -10.35 -2.61 -10.50
CA PHE A 342 -8.90 -2.64 -10.65
C PHE A 342 -8.43 -3.45 -11.85
N ASN A 343 -7.21 -3.14 -12.29
CA ASN A 343 -6.48 -3.87 -13.32
C ASN A 343 -5.61 -4.96 -12.64
N GLY A 344 -5.89 -6.24 -12.90
CA GLY A 344 -5.15 -7.37 -12.35
C GLY A 344 -4.01 -7.87 -13.26
N GLY A 345 -3.49 -7.01 -14.15
CA GLY A 345 -2.35 -7.29 -15.03
C GLY A 345 -2.70 -8.04 -16.31
N ASN A 346 -3.75 -8.85 -16.30
CA ASN A 346 -4.33 -9.46 -17.50
C ASN A 346 -5.86 -9.65 -17.43
N ASP A 347 -6.50 -9.13 -16.40
CA ASP A 347 -7.94 -9.13 -16.19
C ASP A 347 -8.40 -7.81 -15.54
N VAL A 348 -9.70 -7.58 -15.54
CA VAL A 348 -10.31 -6.45 -14.83
C VAL A 348 -11.41 -6.97 -13.93
N PHE A 349 -11.40 -6.57 -12.67
CA PHE A 349 -12.43 -6.95 -11.70
C PHE A 349 -12.98 -5.72 -10.98
N VAL A 350 -14.25 -5.84 -10.58
CA VAL A 350 -14.97 -4.95 -9.67
C VAL A 350 -15.37 -5.78 -8.47
N ASP A 351 -14.74 -5.52 -7.33
CA ASP A 351 -14.99 -6.19 -6.06
C ASP A 351 -15.84 -5.31 -5.15
N ILE A 352 -16.73 -5.93 -4.37
CA ILE A 352 -17.45 -5.24 -3.29
C ILE A 352 -16.53 -5.10 -2.09
N GLY A 353 -16.46 -3.88 -1.56
CA GLY A 353 -15.51 -3.47 -0.54
C GLY A 353 -14.24 -2.89 -1.16
N ASP A 354 -13.25 -2.65 -0.29
CA ASP A 354 -11.92 -2.29 -0.71
C ASP A 354 -10.87 -2.67 0.35
N LYS A 355 -9.56 -2.54 0.05
CA LYS A 355 -8.47 -2.85 0.99
C LYS A 355 -8.58 -2.15 2.35
N SER A 356 -9.25 -0.99 2.47
CA SER A 356 -9.44 -0.36 3.78
C SER A 356 -10.34 -1.20 4.67
N TRP A 357 -11.43 -1.72 4.12
CA TRP A 357 -12.32 -2.68 4.79
C TRP A 357 -11.57 -3.95 5.13
N GLY A 358 -10.66 -4.38 4.25
CA GLY A 358 -9.85 -5.55 4.48
C GLY A 358 -8.92 -5.42 5.69
N VAL A 359 -8.21 -4.31 5.78
CA VAL A 359 -7.34 -4.01 6.93
C VAL A 359 -8.16 -3.84 8.22
N LEU A 360 -9.30 -3.14 8.16
CA LEU A 360 -10.21 -2.98 9.30
C LEU A 360 -10.75 -4.33 9.79
N SER A 361 -11.10 -5.24 8.88
CA SER A 361 -11.51 -6.61 9.22
C SER A 361 -10.39 -7.38 9.92
N CYS A 362 -9.14 -7.28 9.45
CA CYS A 362 -7.99 -7.88 10.13
C CYS A 362 -7.83 -7.32 11.55
N GLN A 363 -7.87 -5.99 11.69
CA GLN A 363 -7.80 -5.31 12.99
C GLN A 363 -8.90 -5.78 13.95
N ARG A 364 -10.15 -5.83 13.49
CA ARG A 364 -11.32 -6.24 14.29
C ARG A 364 -11.25 -7.70 14.70
N TYR A 365 -10.89 -8.58 13.78
CA TYR A 365 -10.80 -10.03 14.02
C TYR A 365 -9.67 -10.36 15.01
N LEU A 366 -8.58 -9.61 14.97
CA LEU A 366 -7.41 -9.79 15.84
C LEU A 366 -7.51 -9.07 17.20
N GLY A 367 -8.73 -8.76 17.65
CA GLY A 367 -8.98 -8.17 18.97
C GLY A 367 -9.19 -6.66 18.98
N GLY A 368 -9.42 -6.03 17.83
CA GLY A 368 -9.66 -4.58 17.74
C GLY A 368 -8.38 -3.76 17.77
N ILE A 369 -7.38 -4.16 16.98
CA ILE A 369 -6.08 -3.46 16.90
C ILE A 369 -6.27 -2.09 16.27
N GLU A 370 -5.79 -1.04 16.92
CA GLU A 370 -5.96 0.33 16.44
C GLU A 370 -5.08 0.63 15.22
N GLY A 371 -5.54 1.53 14.35
CA GLY A 371 -4.77 2.00 13.18
C GLY A 371 -3.40 2.59 13.53
N ARG A 372 -3.25 3.17 14.73
CA ARG A 372 -1.95 3.68 15.23
C ARG A 372 -0.96 2.59 15.68
N LYS A 373 -1.38 1.33 15.71
CA LYS A 373 -0.56 0.15 16.01
C LYS A 373 -0.50 -0.83 14.82
N THR A 374 -0.99 -0.39 13.67
CA THR A 374 -1.07 -1.17 12.45
C THR A 374 -0.24 -0.49 11.37
N LEU A 375 0.63 -1.23 10.69
CA LEU A 375 1.34 -0.79 9.50
C LEU A 375 0.85 -1.58 8.30
N HIS A 376 0.28 -0.91 7.30
CA HIS A 376 0.08 -1.51 5.97
C HIS A 376 1.27 -1.21 5.07
N ILE A 377 1.72 -2.21 4.30
CA ILE A 377 2.78 -2.09 3.30
C ILE A 377 2.17 -2.50 1.96
N GLY A 378 2.16 -1.59 0.97
CA GLY A 378 1.52 -1.84 -0.33
C GLY A 378 1.97 -0.88 -1.43
N ASP A 379 1.75 -1.27 -2.70
CA ASP A 379 2.10 -0.44 -3.87
C ASP A 379 0.91 0.38 -4.38
N GLN A 380 1.03 1.70 -4.30
CA GLN A 380 0.01 2.63 -4.78
C GLN A 380 0.28 3.15 -6.21
N PHE A 381 1.30 2.64 -6.91
CA PHE A 381 1.60 3.01 -8.30
C PHE A 381 0.78 2.24 -9.33
N LEU A 382 0.39 1.00 -9.03
CA LEU A 382 -0.17 0.07 -10.03
C LEU A 382 -1.69 0.12 -10.19
N SER A 383 -2.41 0.71 -9.23
CA SER A 383 -3.86 0.70 -9.28
C SER A 383 -4.43 1.90 -10.04
N ALA A 384 -4.77 1.76 -11.33
CA ALA A 384 -6.06 2.33 -11.74
C ALA A 384 -7.12 1.63 -10.89
N GLY A 385 -7.92 2.40 -10.16
CA GLY A 385 -8.82 1.87 -9.14
C GLY A 385 -8.52 2.25 -7.69
N ALA A 386 -7.33 2.81 -7.41
CA ALA A 386 -6.93 3.28 -6.08
C ALA A 386 -6.97 2.23 -4.95
N ASN A 387 -6.74 0.96 -5.27
CA ASN A 387 -6.90 -0.16 -4.35
C ASN A 387 -6.06 0.01 -3.05
N ASP A 388 -4.74 0.11 -3.18
CA ASP A 388 -3.82 0.28 -2.04
C ASP A 388 -3.89 1.64 -1.36
N PHE A 389 -4.31 2.67 -2.11
CA PHE A 389 -4.44 4.01 -1.56
C PHE A 389 -5.49 4.06 -0.44
N LYS A 390 -6.54 3.24 -0.52
CA LYS A 390 -7.62 3.23 0.47
C LYS A 390 -7.18 2.64 1.81
N ALA A 391 -6.16 1.78 1.88
CA ALA A 391 -5.66 1.24 3.15
C ALA A 391 -5.23 2.32 4.16
N ARG A 392 -4.83 3.51 3.67
CA ARG A 392 -4.55 4.72 4.46
C ARG A 392 -5.73 5.24 5.28
N LEU A 393 -6.95 4.80 4.97
CA LEU A 393 -8.14 5.13 5.76
C LEU A 393 -8.26 4.27 7.02
N ALA A 394 -7.56 3.13 7.08
CA ALA A 394 -7.63 2.17 8.16
C ALA A 394 -6.40 2.20 9.10
N CYS A 395 -5.22 2.55 8.56
CA CYS A 395 -3.98 2.56 9.34
C CYS A 395 -2.84 3.37 8.69
N THR A 396 -1.73 3.48 9.43
CA THR A 396 -0.46 3.96 8.89
C THR A 396 -0.02 3.10 7.70
N THR A 397 0.39 3.69 6.59
CA THR A 397 0.65 2.97 5.33
C THR A 397 1.98 3.37 4.70
N ALA A 398 2.90 2.42 4.57
CA ALA A 398 4.11 2.60 3.78
C ALA A 398 3.84 2.30 2.30
N TRP A 399 4.20 3.26 1.44
CA TRP A 399 4.08 3.09 0.00
C TRP A 399 5.39 2.55 -0.58
N ILE A 400 5.37 1.30 -1.02
CA ILE A 400 6.50 0.63 -1.67
C ILE A 400 6.34 0.62 -3.19
N ALA A 401 7.42 0.47 -3.94
CA ALA A 401 7.40 0.35 -5.40
C ALA A 401 7.95 -0.99 -5.93
N SER A 402 8.37 -1.88 -5.02
CA SER A 402 8.89 -3.22 -5.35
C SER A 402 9.04 -4.08 -4.08
N PRO A 403 9.15 -5.41 -4.23
CA PRO A 403 9.50 -6.30 -3.12
C PRO A 403 10.83 -5.95 -2.43
N ALA A 404 11.80 -5.39 -3.16
CA ALA A 404 13.07 -4.95 -2.59
C ALA A 404 12.89 -3.75 -1.62
N GLU A 405 11.95 -2.85 -1.91
CA GLU A 405 11.62 -1.76 -0.98
C GLU A 405 10.87 -2.27 0.27
N THR A 406 10.04 -3.31 0.13
CA THR A 406 9.44 -4.01 1.28
C THR A 406 10.51 -4.56 2.22
N VAL A 407 11.51 -5.27 1.69
CA VAL A 407 12.63 -5.79 2.49
C VAL A 407 13.40 -4.66 3.18
N ALA A 408 13.73 -3.60 2.44
CA ALA A 408 14.45 -2.45 3.01
C ALA A 408 13.66 -1.76 4.14
N LEU A 409 12.34 -1.65 4.00
CA LEU A 409 11.46 -1.10 5.03
C LEU A 409 11.41 -1.97 6.28
N LEU A 410 11.33 -3.30 6.12
CA LEU A 410 11.33 -4.23 7.24
C LEU A 410 12.68 -4.26 7.98
N ASP A 411 13.79 -4.16 7.24
CA ASP A 411 15.13 -4.03 7.84
C ASP A 411 15.27 -2.70 8.62
N GLU A 412 14.68 -1.61 8.09
CA GLU A 412 14.64 -0.30 8.77
C GLU A 412 13.75 -0.34 10.02
N LEU A 413 12.60 -1.01 9.96
CA LEU A 413 11.71 -1.23 11.10
C LEU A 413 12.45 -1.97 12.23
N ASP A 414 13.21 -3.01 11.90
CA ASP A 414 14.02 -3.75 12.86
C ASP A 414 15.12 -2.88 13.49
N HIS A 415 15.83 -2.12 12.66
CA HIS A 415 16.87 -1.20 13.11
C HIS A 415 16.35 -0.18 14.14
N HIS A 416 15.19 0.43 13.87
CA HIS A 416 14.61 1.41 14.80
C HIS A 416 14.03 0.75 16.06
N ALA A 417 13.47 -0.46 15.97
CA ALA A 417 12.94 -1.18 17.13
C ALA A 417 14.07 -1.58 18.10
N THR A 418 15.20 -2.02 17.57
CA THR A 418 16.41 -2.37 18.36
C THR A 418 17.10 -1.13 18.94
N ALA A 419 17.14 -0.02 18.20
CA ALA A 419 17.67 1.25 18.72
C ALA A 419 16.81 1.80 19.88
N SER A 420 15.48 1.74 19.76
CA SER A 420 14.55 2.20 20.80
C SER A 420 14.70 1.41 22.10
N THR A 421 14.87 0.08 22.02
CA THR A 421 15.08 -0.78 23.20
C THR A 421 16.41 -0.52 23.90
N ASN A 422 17.46 -0.17 23.16
CA ASN A 422 18.78 0.14 23.72
C ASN A 422 18.90 1.57 24.28
N GLY A 423 18.03 2.49 23.85
CA GLY A 423 17.97 3.88 24.34
C GLY A 423 17.23 4.09 25.66
N VAL A 424 16.70 3.03 26.28
CA VAL A 424 15.97 3.05 27.57
C VAL A 424 16.88 2.61 28.74
N LYS A 425 18.21 2.75 28.61
CA LYS A 425 19.16 2.52 29.70
C LYS A 425 19.82 3.79 30.21
#